data_AF-A0A2A7NY92-F1
#
_entry.id   AF-A0A2A7NY92-F1
#
_cell.length_a   1.000
_cell.length_b   1.000
_cell.length_c   1.000
_cell.angle_alpha   90.00
_cell.angle_beta   90.00
_cell.angle_gamma   90.00
#
_symmetry.space_group_name_H-M   'P 1'
#
loop_
_entity.id
_entity.type
_entity.pdbx_description
1 polymer ?
#
loop_
_entity_poly.entity_id
_entity_poly.type
_entity_poly.pdbx_seq_one_letter_code
_entity_poly.pdbx_strand_id
1 'polypeptide(L)'
;MRRMIAPVVAAMAVAIALAGTAHAIPEQGTPAFDEYMGGLQRNGYNLNPDTAWRAMHQACVGGLPGYIGLELAAQGVIGPGAQERVMDVARKYACPVQ
;
A
#
# COMPACT_ATOMS: atom_id res chain seq x y z
N MET A 1 15.64 -10.41 38.91
CA MET A 1 14.90 -10.64 37.65
C MET A 1 13.54 -9.94 37.60
N ARG A 2 12.66 -10.10 38.60
CA ARG A 2 11.30 -9.51 38.59
C ARG A 2 11.23 -7.97 38.44
N ARG A 3 12.25 -7.23 38.90
CA ARG A 3 12.34 -5.76 38.76
C ARG A 3 12.69 -5.28 37.34
N MET A 4 13.24 -6.15 36.48
CA MET A 4 13.58 -5.81 35.08
C MET A 4 12.46 -6.18 34.10
N ILE A 5 11.54 -7.06 34.50
CA ILE A 5 10.43 -7.50 33.63
C ILE A 5 9.39 -6.38 33.46
N ALA A 6 9.08 -5.67 34.55
CA ALA A 6 8.10 -4.58 34.53
C ALA A 6 8.42 -3.48 33.50
N PRO A 7 9.64 -2.89 33.44
CA PRO A 7 9.95 -1.87 32.44
C PRO A 7 9.98 -2.42 31.00
N VAL A 8 10.38 -3.68 30.79
CA VAL A 8 10.39 -4.31 29.46
C VAL A 8 8.96 -4.51 28.95
N VAL A 9 8.07 -5.04 29.78
CA VAL A 9 6.66 -5.23 29.41
C VAL A 9 5.98 -3.89 29.15
N ALA A 10 6.27 -2.87 29.97
CA ALA A 10 5.76 -1.52 29.74
C ALA A 10 6.28 -0.94 28.41
N ALA A 11 7.58 -1.09 28.11
CA ALA A 11 8.16 -0.63 26.85
C ALA A 11 7.55 -1.35 25.63
N MET A 12 7.28 -2.66 25.73
CA MET A 12 6.61 -3.41 24.67
C MET A 12 5.16 -2.95 24.47
N ALA A 13 4.41 -2.73 25.55
CA ALA A 13 3.03 -2.23 25.46
C ALA A 13 2.96 -0.85 24.80
N VAL A 14 3.91 0.04 25.12
CA VAL A 14 4.05 1.35 24.47
C VAL A 14 4.41 1.18 22.99
N ALA A 15 5.37 0.33 22.65
CA ALA A 15 5.73 0.08 21.25
C ALA A 15 4.55 -0.46 20.42
N ILE A 16 3.75 -1.37 20.96
CA ILE A 16 2.55 -1.92 20.31
C ILE A 16 1.47 -0.84 20.15
N ALA A 17 1.29 0.01 21.17
CA ALA A 17 0.33 1.11 21.11
C ALA A 17 0.71 2.17 20.06
N LEU A 18 2.00 2.48 19.90
CA LEU A 18 2.51 3.39 18.87
C LEU A 18 2.58 2.75 17.47
N ALA A 19 2.64 1.42 17.36
CA ALA A 19 2.62 0.73 16.07
C ALA A 19 1.26 0.85 15.36
N GLY A 20 0.15 0.97 16.10
CA GLY A 20 -1.19 1.16 15.54
C GLY A 20 -1.37 2.48 14.76
N THR A 21 -0.46 3.44 14.94
CA THR A 21 -0.44 4.70 14.18
C THR A 21 0.59 4.71 13.05
N ALA A 22 1.29 3.60 12.81
CA ALA A 22 2.11 3.45 11.63
C ALA A 22 1.17 3.42 10.43
N HIS A 23 1.00 4.60 9.83
CA HIS A 23 0.93 4.90 8.40
C HIS A 23 1.17 3.68 7.48
N ALA A 24 0.27 2.71 7.54
CA ALA A 24 0.38 1.45 6.86
C ALA A 24 -0.31 1.57 5.50
N ILE A 25 0.30 0.95 4.50
CA ILE A 25 -0.34 0.79 3.20
C ILE A 25 -1.65 0.01 3.45
N PRO A 26 -2.78 0.39 2.82
CA PRO A 26 -4.06 -0.28 3.03
C PRO A 26 -3.97 -1.79 2.84
N GLU A 27 -4.57 -2.59 3.73
CA GLU A 27 -4.65 -4.05 3.62
C GLU A 27 -5.90 -4.51 2.84
N GLN A 28 -5.84 -5.61 2.07
CA GLN A 28 -7.01 -6.09 1.31
C GLN A 28 -8.18 -6.38 2.26
N GLY A 29 -9.40 -5.96 1.89
CA GLY A 29 -10.60 -6.11 2.72
C GLY A 29 -10.76 -5.04 3.80
N THR A 30 -9.90 -4.03 3.83
CA THR A 30 -10.09 -2.84 4.68
C THR A 30 -10.82 -1.72 3.92
N PRO A 31 -11.57 -0.83 4.61
CA PRO A 31 -12.19 0.33 3.98
C PRO A 31 -11.20 1.26 3.28
N ALA A 32 -9.97 1.36 3.81
CA ALA A 32 -8.90 2.13 3.18
C ALA A 32 -8.49 1.54 1.82
N PHE A 33 -8.50 0.21 1.70
CA PHE A 33 -8.24 -0.46 0.43
C PHE A 33 -9.38 -0.25 -0.55
N ASP A 34 -10.64 -0.23 -0.09
CA ASP A 34 -11.79 0.10 -0.94
C ASP A 34 -11.72 1.54 -1.46
N GLU A 35 -11.26 2.48 -0.63
CA GLU A 35 -11.05 3.86 -1.05
C GLU A 35 -9.96 3.97 -2.14
N TYR A 36 -8.86 3.22 -1.98
CA TYR A 36 -7.82 3.09 -2.99
C TYR A 36 -8.36 2.51 -4.31
N MET A 37 -9.13 1.42 -4.25
CA MET A 37 -9.78 0.84 -5.42
C MET A 37 -10.72 1.84 -6.11
N GLY A 38 -11.49 2.59 -5.33
CA GLY A 38 -12.31 3.70 -5.85
C GLY A 38 -11.46 4.80 -6.48
N GLY A 39 -10.30 5.10 -5.92
CA GLY A 39 -9.31 6.02 -6.47
C GLY A 39 -8.80 5.58 -7.84
N LEU A 40 -8.44 4.31 -7.99
CA LEU A 40 -8.05 3.71 -9.28
C LEU A 40 -9.17 3.84 -10.32
N GLN A 41 -10.39 3.42 -9.97
CA GLN A 41 -11.54 3.47 -10.89
C GLN A 41 -11.86 4.90 -11.33
N ARG A 42 -11.83 5.89 -10.41
CA ARG A 42 -12.01 7.32 -10.76
C ARG A 42 -10.95 7.84 -11.72
N ASN A 43 -9.77 7.23 -11.77
CA ASN A 43 -8.71 7.55 -12.71
C ASN A 43 -8.69 6.64 -13.94
N GLY A 44 -9.74 5.83 -14.15
CA GLY A 44 -9.89 4.96 -15.33
C GLY A 44 -9.15 3.62 -15.24
N TYR A 45 -8.63 3.25 -14.06
CA TYR A 45 -7.94 1.98 -13.85
C TYR A 45 -8.87 0.95 -13.21
N ASN A 46 -9.29 -0.04 -14.00
CA ASN A 46 -10.14 -1.15 -13.56
C ASN A 46 -9.27 -2.38 -13.26
N LEU A 47 -8.41 -2.27 -12.25
CA LEU A 47 -7.55 -3.38 -11.82
C LEU A 47 -8.35 -4.36 -10.95
N ASN A 48 -8.00 -5.64 -11.03
CA ASN A 48 -8.43 -6.60 -10.01
C ASN A 48 -7.72 -6.28 -8.66
N PRO A 49 -8.28 -6.71 -7.52
CA PRO A 49 -7.72 -6.41 -6.20
C PRO A 49 -6.28 -6.87 -6.01
N ASP A 50 -5.88 -8.04 -6.53
CA ASP A 50 -4.53 -8.57 -6.38
C ASP A 50 -3.48 -7.76 -7.16
N THR A 51 -3.85 -7.27 -8.34
CA THR A 51 -3.00 -6.37 -9.13
C THR A 51 -2.90 -5.02 -8.47
N ALA A 52 -4.03 -4.47 -8.01
CA ALA A 52 -4.05 -3.21 -7.30
C ALA A 52 -3.19 -3.28 -6.04
N TRP A 53 -3.26 -4.39 -5.31
CA TRP A 53 -2.42 -4.70 -4.15
C TRP A 53 -0.93 -4.62 -4.48
N ARG A 54 -0.49 -5.32 -5.52
CA ARG A 54 0.91 -5.30 -5.94
C ARG A 54 1.35 -3.93 -6.46
N ALA A 55 0.47 -3.22 -7.17
CA ALA A 55 0.73 -1.87 -7.67
C ALA A 55 1.02 -0.90 -6.54
N MET A 56 0.19 -0.86 -5.50
CA MET A 56 0.48 0.01 -4.35
C MET A 56 1.71 -0.45 -3.56
N HIS A 57 1.95 -1.76 -3.43
CA HIS A 57 3.17 -2.23 -2.76
C HIS A 57 4.43 -1.74 -3.48
N GLN A 58 4.45 -1.88 -4.81
CA GLN A 58 5.55 -1.36 -5.62
C GLN A 58 5.66 0.16 -5.53
N ALA A 59 4.53 0.88 -5.49
CA ALA A 59 4.50 2.33 -5.43
C ALA A 59 4.95 2.91 -4.06
N CYS A 60 4.67 2.19 -2.96
CA CYS A 60 4.86 2.68 -1.59
C CYS A 60 6.08 2.11 -0.88
N VAL A 61 6.31 0.80 -1.00
CA VAL A 61 7.47 0.13 -0.40
C VAL A 61 8.68 0.20 -1.34
N GLY A 62 8.41 0.30 -2.63
CA GLY A 62 9.39 0.06 -3.67
C GLY A 62 9.42 -1.40 -4.09
N GLY A 63 10.17 -1.69 -5.14
CA GLY A 63 10.28 -3.02 -5.74
C GLY A 63 11.06 -2.93 -7.04
N LEU A 64 11.23 -4.07 -7.70
CA LEU A 64 11.86 -4.11 -9.03
C LEU A 64 10.97 -3.36 -10.04
N PRO A 65 11.45 -2.26 -10.66
CA PRO A 65 10.70 -1.54 -11.67
C PRO A 65 10.26 -2.48 -12.80
N GLY A 66 9.00 -2.39 -13.21
CA GLY A 66 8.44 -3.21 -14.27
C GLY A 66 8.03 -4.64 -13.88
N TYR A 67 8.23 -5.09 -12.64
CA TYR A 67 7.88 -6.47 -12.22
C TYR A 67 6.40 -6.81 -12.46
N ILE A 68 5.50 -5.83 -12.23
CA ILE A 68 4.07 -6.00 -12.49
C ILE A 68 3.62 -5.46 -13.84
N GLY A 69 4.55 -5.02 -14.70
CA GLY A 69 4.21 -4.29 -15.92
C GLY A 69 3.38 -5.11 -16.92
N LEU A 70 3.67 -6.41 -17.05
CA LEU A 70 2.88 -7.33 -17.88
C LEU A 70 1.46 -7.51 -17.34
N GLU A 71 1.32 -7.56 -16.02
CA GLU A 71 0.04 -7.74 -15.35
C GLU A 71 -0.84 -6.49 -15.45
N LEU A 72 -0.23 -5.32 -15.31
CA LEU A 72 -0.87 -4.03 -15.54
C LEU A 72 -1.30 -3.90 -17.01
N ALA A 73 -0.43 -4.26 -17.96
CA ALA A 73 -0.76 -4.24 -19.37
C ALA A 73 -1.92 -5.18 -19.70
N ALA A 74 -1.96 -6.38 -19.12
CA ALA A 74 -3.06 -7.34 -19.27
C ALA A 74 -4.43 -6.78 -18.81
N GLN A 75 -4.42 -5.74 -17.96
CA GLN A 75 -5.62 -5.07 -17.45
C GLN A 75 -5.84 -3.68 -18.07
N GLY A 76 -5.21 -3.42 -19.21
CA GLY A 76 -5.45 -2.20 -19.99
C GLY A 76 -4.62 -1.00 -19.55
N VAL A 77 -3.65 -1.15 -18.65
CA VAL A 77 -2.64 -0.12 -18.37
C VAL A 77 -1.59 -0.13 -19.47
N ILE A 78 -1.98 0.35 -20.65
CA ILE A 78 -1.18 0.31 -21.88
C ILE A 78 -0.95 1.74 -22.37
N GLY A 79 0.24 1.98 -22.92
CA GLY A 79 0.61 3.23 -23.57
C GLY A 79 1.70 4.00 -22.84
N PRO A 80 2.22 5.09 -23.46
CA PRO A 80 3.34 5.85 -22.92
C PRO A 80 3.03 6.41 -21.53
N GLY A 81 3.87 6.09 -20.55
CA GLY A 81 3.74 6.52 -19.16
C GLY A 81 2.47 6.02 -18.44
N ALA A 82 1.72 5.07 -19.00
CA ALA A 82 0.52 4.53 -18.35
C ALA A 82 0.87 3.85 -17.02
N GLN A 83 2.01 3.17 -16.99
CA GLN A 83 2.53 2.54 -15.78
C GLN A 83 2.97 3.57 -14.73
N GLU A 84 3.70 4.63 -15.10
CA GLU A 84 3.97 5.73 -14.14
C GLU A 84 2.67 6.32 -13.57
N ARG A 85 1.68 6.62 -14.43
CA ARG A 85 0.43 7.25 -13.98
C ARG A 85 -0.37 6.35 -13.03
N VAL A 86 -0.42 5.04 -13.25
CA VAL A 86 -1.10 4.15 -12.28
C VAL A 86 -0.34 4.10 -10.95
N MET A 87 0.99 4.17 -10.98
CA MET A 87 1.80 4.27 -9.76
C MET A 87 1.62 5.62 -9.05
N ASP A 88 1.38 6.71 -9.77
CA ASP A 88 1.04 8.01 -9.17
C ASP A 88 -0.30 7.97 -8.44
N VAL A 89 -1.30 7.33 -9.05
CA VAL A 89 -2.60 7.11 -8.40
C VAL A 89 -2.43 6.22 -7.16
N ALA A 90 -1.69 5.12 -7.28
CA ALA A 90 -1.38 4.27 -6.12
C ALA A 90 -0.67 5.04 -5.01
N ARG A 91 0.30 5.91 -5.35
CA ARG A 91 0.94 6.79 -4.37
C ARG A 91 -0.02 7.72 -3.67
N LYS A 92 -0.91 8.34 -4.42
CA LYS A 92 -1.87 9.32 -3.89
C LYS A 92 -2.86 8.71 -2.90
N TYR A 93 -3.32 7.48 -3.16
CA TYR A 93 -4.42 6.89 -2.40
C TYR A 93 -4.01 5.79 -1.42
N ALA A 94 -2.82 5.20 -1.57
CA ALA A 94 -2.40 4.06 -0.76
C ALA A 94 -1.09 4.28 -0.01
N CYS A 95 -0.21 5.20 -0.45
CA CYS A 95 1.03 5.42 0.28
C CYS A 95 0.79 6.35 1.47
N PRO A 96 1.40 6.05 2.63
CA PRO A 96 1.40 7.00 3.72
C PRO A 96 2.07 8.31 3.27
N VAL A 97 1.48 9.43 3.66
CA VAL A 97 2.12 10.74 3.52
C VAL A 97 3.40 10.73 4.35
N GLN A 98 4.53 11.04 3.71
CA GLN A 98 5.81 11.25 4.40
C GLN A 98 5.85 12.61 5.07
#